data_AF-A0A932R0I3-F1
#
_entry.id   AF-A0A932R0I3-F1
#
_cell.length_a   1.000
_cell.length_b   1.000
_cell.length_c   1.000
_cell.angle_alpha   90.00
_cell.angle_beta   90.00
_cell.angle_gamma   90.00
#
_symmetry.space_group_name_H-M   'P 1'
#
loop_
_entity.id
_entity.type
_entity.pdbx_description
1 polymer ?
#
loop_
_entity_poly.entity_id
_entity_poly.type
_entity_poly.pdbx_seq_one_letter_code
_entity_poly.pdbx_strand_id
1 'polypeptide(L)'
;MNTYLEKRIMRRVYFMWMLRQVLSAASVKVMIILAALWQIKSVVFVPAILANMPSLTDVAANIKFFSAAFAHTHVSVQLSIIASGVLVLWLLNDVRQKEFGYWF
;
A
#
# COMPACT_ATOMS: atom_id res chain seq x y z
N MET A 1 -39.31 2.32 -28.35
CA MET A 1 -38.70 1.69 -27.15
C MET A 1 -37.19 1.59 -27.37
N ASN A 2 -36.40 2.55 -26.87
CA ASN A 2 -34.98 2.74 -27.26
C ASN A 2 -33.99 2.13 -26.24
N THR A 3 -34.28 0.91 -25.78
CA THR A 3 -33.58 0.24 -24.67
C THR A 3 -32.13 -0.15 -24.98
N TYR A 4 -31.79 -0.31 -26.26
CA TYR A 4 -30.42 -0.63 -26.71
C TYR A 4 -29.47 0.55 -26.56
N LEU A 5 -29.92 1.77 -26.88
CA LEU A 5 -29.15 3.00 -26.71
C LEU A 5 -28.93 3.30 -25.23
N GLU A 6 -29.98 3.16 -24.42
CA GLU A 6 -29.93 3.38 -22.98
C GLU A 6 -28.95 2.40 -22.28
N LYS A 7 -29.02 1.10 -22.60
CA LYS A 7 -28.05 0.10 -22.07
C LYS A 7 -26.61 0.42 -22.46
N ARG A 8 -26.36 0.90 -23.69
CA ARG A 8 -25.01 1.24 -24.16
C ARG A 8 -24.46 2.46 -23.44
N ILE A 9 -25.28 3.48 -23.21
CA ILE A 9 -24.91 4.69 -22.47
C ILE A 9 -24.65 4.33 -21.01
N MET A 10 -25.56 3.60 -20.36
CA MET A 10 -25.41 3.19 -18.96
C MET A 10 -24.15 2.35 -18.71
N ARG A 11 -23.79 1.43 -19.62
CA ARG A 11 -22.51 0.70 -19.52
C ARG A 11 -21.29 1.63 -19.48
N ARG A 12 -21.27 2.68 -20.30
CA ARG A 12 -20.16 3.63 -20.33
C ARG A 12 -20.11 4.48 -19.07
N VAL A 13 -21.27 4.88 -18.55
CA VAL A 13 -21.37 5.64 -17.29
C VAL A 13 -20.87 4.79 -16.13
N TYR A 14 -21.33 3.54 -15.98
CA TYR A 14 -20.84 2.64 -14.94
C TYR A 14 -19.36 2.32 -15.09
N PHE A 15 -18.87 2.13 -16.31
CA PHE A 15 -17.45 1.88 -16.56
C PHE A 15 -16.59 3.10 -16.17
N MET A 16 -16.99 4.31 -16.54
CA MET A 16 -16.30 5.54 -16.14
C MET A 16 -16.38 5.79 -14.63
N TRP A 17 -17.52 5.52 -14.00
CA TRP A 17 -17.69 5.62 -12.56
C TRP A 17 -16.79 4.62 -11.81
N MET A 18 -16.75 3.36 -12.26
CA MET A 18 -15.85 2.34 -11.73
C MET A 18 -14.39 2.72 -11.96
N LEU A 19 -14.02 3.19 -13.16
CA LEU A 19 -12.67 3.67 -13.44
C LEU A 19 -12.29 4.81 -12.50
N ARG A 20 -13.19 5.76 -12.25
CA ARG A 20 -12.94 6.90 -11.36
C ARG A 20 -12.75 6.45 -9.91
N GLN A 21 -13.43 5.39 -9.50
CA GLN A 21 -13.30 4.81 -8.16
C GLN A 21 -12.02 3.98 -8.01
N VAL A 22 -11.67 3.16 -9.01
CA VAL A 22 -10.48 2.28 -9.01
C VAL A 22 -9.19 3.05 -9.31
N LEU A 23 -9.25 4.07 -10.17
CA LEU A 23 -8.16 5.00 -10.44
C LEU A 23 -8.18 6.22 -9.52
N SER A 24 -8.96 6.18 -8.44
CA SER A 24 -8.79 7.19 -7.40
C SER A 24 -7.33 7.14 -6.92
N ALA A 25 -6.72 8.30 -6.69
CA ALA A 25 -5.32 8.35 -6.26
C ALA A 25 -5.07 7.49 -5.00
N ALA A 26 -6.08 7.34 -4.13
CA ALA A 26 -6.01 6.51 -2.94
C ALA A 26 -6.01 5.01 -3.27
N SER A 27 -6.91 4.53 -4.13
CA SER A 27 -6.99 3.10 -4.49
C SER A 27 -5.75 2.61 -5.23
N VAL A 28 -5.18 3.46 -6.11
CA VAL A 28 -3.90 3.15 -6.77
C VAL A 28 -2.77 3.02 -5.76
N LYS A 29 -2.66 3.95 -4.81
CA LYS A 29 -1.65 3.86 -3.72
C LYS A 29 -1.82 2.58 -2.89
N VAL A 30 -3.06 2.20 -2.54
CA VAL A 30 -3.35 0.96 -1.81
C VAL A 30 -2.92 -0.28 -2.61
N MET A 31 -3.24 -0.34 -3.91
CA MET A 31 -2.83 -1.46 -4.76
C MET A 31 -1.30 -1.60 -4.84
N ILE A 32 -0.57 -0.48 -4.94
CA ILE A 32 0.89 -0.50 -4.95
C ILE A 32 1.44 -1.02 -3.61
N ILE A 33 0.87 -0.59 -2.48
CA ILE A 33 1.27 -1.08 -1.16
C ILE A 33 1.02 -2.60 -1.05
N LEU A 34 -0.14 -3.09 -1.49
CA LEU A 34 -0.46 -4.52 -1.45
C LEU A 34 0.49 -5.34 -2.35
N ALA A 35 0.81 -4.84 -3.54
CA ALA A 35 1.77 -5.49 -4.43
C ALA A 35 3.18 -5.54 -3.81
N ALA A 36 3.62 -4.45 -3.17
CA ALA A 36 4.89 -4.41 -2.47
C ALA A 36 4.95 -5.39 -1.29
N LEU A 37 3.88 -5.47 -0.48
CA LEU A 37 3.77 -6.46 0.60
C LEU A 37 3.80 -7.90 0.09
N TRP A 38 3.16 -8.16 -1.04
CA TRP A 38 3.21 -9.48 -1.69
C TRP A 38 4.63 -9.85 -2.11
N GLN A 39 5.36 -8.91 -2.73
CA GLN A 39 6.75 -9.11 -3.12
C GLN A 39 7.66 -9.34 -1.91
N ILE A 40 7.45 -8.59 -0.81
CA ILE A 40 8.21 -8.79 0.42
C ILE A 40 7.97 -10.22 0.95
N LYS A 41 6.72 -10.69 0.98
CA LYS A 41 6.39 -12.06 1.39
C LYS A 41 7.07 -13.14 0.54
N SER A 42 7.27 -12.90 -0.77
CA SER A 42 7.92 -13.89 -1.63
C SER A 42 9.43 -13.95 -1.49
N VAL A 43 10.06 -12.90 -0.95
CA VAL A 43 11.52 -12.81 -0.77
C VAL A 43 11.94 -13.05 0.68
N VAL A 44 11.06 -12.74 1.63
CA VAL A 44 11.36 -12.77 3.07
C VAL A 44 10.58 -13.87 3.77
N PHE A 45 11.30 -14.78 4.43
CA PHE A 45 10.70 -15.84 5.23
C PHE A 45 10.33 -15.32 6.64
N VAL A 46 9.11 -14.77 6.76
CA VAL A 46 8.57 -14.20 8.01
C VAL A 46 8.69 -15.13 9.22
N PRO A 47 8.44 -16.45 9.11
CA PRO A 47 8.58 -17.35 10.26
C PRO A 47 10.01 -17.40 10.83
N ALA A 48 11.04 -17.32 9.98
CA ALA A 48 12.43 -17.28 10.48
C ALA A 48 12.74 -15.95 11.18
N ILE A 49 12.15 -14.83 10.75
CA ILE A 49 12.34 -13.56 11.45
C ILE A 49 11.75 -13.65 12.86
N LEU A 50 10.53 -14.19 12.99
CA LEU A 50 9.86 -14.34 14.29
C LEU A 50 10.61 -15.33 15.21
N ALA A 51 11.18 -16.40 14.64
CA ALA A 51 11.96 -17.37 15.41
C ALA A 51 13.30 -16.82 15.93
N ASN A 52 13.87 -15.82 15.24
CA ASN A 52 15.13 -15.18 15.62
C ASN A 52 14.93 -13.83 16.34
N MET A 53 13.69 -13.41 16.56
CA MET A 53 13.41 -12.11 17.17
C MET A 53 13.82 -12.12 18.66
N PRO A 54 14.53 -11.06 19.12
CA PRO A 54 14.80 -10.86 20.54
C PRO A 54 13.50 -10.71 21.35
N SER A 55 13.61 -10.76 22.69
CA SER A 55 12.48 -10.45 23.56
C SER A 55 11.86 -9.11 23.18
N LEU A 56 10.51 -9.04 23.11
CA LEU A 56 9.77 -7.80 22.79
C LEU A 56 10.05 -6.68 23.80
N THR A 57 10.50 -7.01 25.00
CA THR A 57 10.84 -6.05 26.05
C THR A 57 12.23 -5.43 25.88
N ASP A 58 13.12 -6.05 25.08
CA ASP A 58 14.46 -5.53 24.83
C ASP A 58 14.46 -4.67 23.55
N VAL A 59 14.11 -3.39 23.74
CA VAL A 59 14.01 -2.43 22.63
C VAL A 59 15.34 -2.26 21.90
N ALA A 60 16.46 -2.27 22.61
CA ALA A 60 17.78 -2.06 22.00
C ALA A 60 18.19 -3.26 21.13
N ALA A 61 17.95 -4.49 21.61
CA ALA A 61 18.20 -5.69 20.83
C ALA A 61 17.28 -5.77 19.60
N ASN A 62 16.01 -5.39 19.74
CA ASN A 62 15.07 -5.35 18.60
C ASN A 62 15.52 -4.37 17.52
N ILE A 63 15.94 -3.15 17.89
CA ILE A 63 16.44 -2.17 16.91
C ILE A 63 17.65 -2.71 16.14
N LYS A 64 18.62 -3.32 16.84
CA LYS A 64 19.79 -3.94 16.20
C LYS A 64 19.41 -5.11 15.30
N PHE A 65 18.48 -5.94 15.74
CA PHE A 65 18.00 -7.08 14.98
C PHE A 65 17.30 -6.63 13.69
N PHE A 66 16.39 -5.67 13.77
CA PHE A 66 15.69 -5.15 12.58
C PHE A 66 16.64 -4.41 11.63
N SER A 67 17.60 -3.63 12.14
CA SER A 67 18.57 -2.94 11.29
C SER A 67 19.49 -3.91 10.57
N ALA A 68 19.99 -4.93 11.26
CA ALA A 68 20.80 -5.99 10.66
C ALA A 68 19.99 -6.79 9.64
N ALA A 69 18.76 -7.21 9.98
CA ALA A 69 17.88 -7.92 9.08
C ALA A 69 17.58 -7.11 7.81
N PHE A 70 17.31 -5.81 7.95
CA PHE A 70 17.10 -4.92 6.80
C PHE A 70 18.35 -4.77 5.93
N ALA A 71 19.51 -4.53 6.53
CA ALA A 71 20.77 -4.39 5.80
C ALA A 71 21.16 -5.65 5.03
N HIS A 72 20.80 -6.84 5.54
CA HIS A 72 21.07 -8.12 4.91
C HIS A 72 19.97 -8.60 3.95
N THR A 73 18.88 -7.84 3.74
CA THR A 73 17.87 -8.15 2.72
C THR A 73 18.31 -7.70 1.32
N HIS A 74 17.72 -8.31 0.29
CA HIS A 74 17.94 -7.90 -1.10
C HIS A 74 17.48 -6.45 -1.34
N VAL A 75 18.19 -5.75 -2.24
CA VAL A 75 17.89 -4.35 -2.63
C VAL A 75 16.44 -4.16 -3.06
N SER A 76 15.83 -5.15 -3.71
CA SER A 76 14.42 -5.13 -4.12
C SER A 76 13.46 -5.02 -2.92
N VAL A 77 13.74 -5.70 -1.82
CA VAL A 77 12.94 -5.64 -0.58
C VAL A 77 13.10 -4.27 0.08
N GLN A 78 14.33 -3.76 0.15
CA GLN A 78 14.61 -2.44 0.72
C GLN A 78 13.86 -1.34 -0.04
N LEU A 79 13.92 -1.35 -1.37
CA LEU A 79 13.20 -0.40 -2.21
C LEU A 79 11.68 -0.51 -2.02
N SER A 80 11.13 -1.73 -1.97
CA SER A 80 9.69 -1.93 -1.77
C SER A 80 9.22 -1.47 -0.39
N ILE A 81 10.02 -1.64 0.66
CA ILE A 81 9.73 -1.10 2.00
C ILE A 81 9.72 0.43 1.99
N ILE A 82 10.77 1.06 1.41
CA ILE A 82 10.87 2.53 1.34
C ILE A 82 9.71 3.10 0.52
N ALA A 83 9.46 2.56 -0.66
CA ALA A 83 8.38 3.00 -1.55
C ALA A 83 7.01 2.88 -0.85
N SER A 84 6.76 1.76 -0.17
CA SER A 84 5.53 1.56 0.60
C SER A 84 5.40 2.59 1.74
N GLY A 85 6.48 2.83 2.48
CA GLY A 85 6.48 3.83 3.57
C GLY A 85 6.17 5.24 3.06
N VAL A 86 6.79 5.67 1.96
CA VAL A 86 6.51 6.96 1.31
C VAL A 86 5.06 7.04 0.85
N LEU A 87 4.53 5.99 0.23
CA LEU A 87 3.14 5.95 -0.22
C LEU A 87 2.17 6.04 0.94
N VAL A 88 2.43 5.36 2.07
CA VAL A 88 1.61 5.44 3.28
C VAL A 88 1.61 6.87 3.84
N LEU A 89 2.78 7.50 3.99
CA LEU A 89 2.89 8.88 4.47
C LEU A 89 2.14 9.85 3.55
N TRP A 90 2.26 9.66 2.23
CA TRP A 90 1.53 10.46 1.27
C TRP A 90 0.02 10.21 1.34
N LEU A 91 -0.43 8.97 1.54
CA LEU A 91 -1.84 8.64 1.69
C LEU A 91 -2.43 9.30 2.96
N LEU A 92 -1.70 9.27 4.07
CA LEU A 92 -2.07 9.96 5.30
C LEU A 92 -2.18 11.48 5.09
N ASN A 93 -1.25 12.07 4.35
CA ASN A 93 -1.32 13.51 4.03
C ASN A 93 -2.50 13.83 3.09
N ASP A 94 -2.79 12.98 2.10
CA ASP A 94 -3.96 13.12 1.21
C ASP A 94 -5.28 13.04 1.99
N VAL A 95 -5.39 12.10 2.93
CA VAL A 95 -6.58 11.96 3.78
C VAL A 95 -6.75 13.21 4.65
N ARG A 96 -5.66 13.67 5.29
CA ARG A 96 -5.67 14.89 6.10
C ARG A 96 -6.08 16.12 5.28
N GLN A 97 -5.56 16.28 4.07
CA GLN A 97 -5.91 17.40 3.19
C GLN A 97 -7.35 17.32 2.68
N LYS A 98 -7.85 16.13 2.36
CA LYS A 98 -9.25 15.94 1.96
C LYS A 98 -10.21 16.28 3.10
N GLU A 99 -9.90 15.94 4.34
CA GLU A 99 -10.73 16.33 5.49
C GLU A 99 -10.72 17.85 5.76
N PHE A 100 -9.59 18.54 5.52
CA PHE A 100 -9.48 19.98 5.75
C PHE A 100 -10.08 20.85 4.61
N GLY A 101 -10.29 20.28 3.43
CA GLY A 101 -10.84 20.98 2.25
C GLY A 101 -12.36 21.12 2.21
N TYR A 102 -13.10 20.57 3.17
CA TYR A 102 -14.58 20.70 3.25
C TYR A 102 -15.06 21.84 4.17
N TRP A 103 -14.16 22.67 4.68
CA TRP A 103 -14.46 23.74 5.65
C TRP A 103 -14.17 25.18 5.17
N PHE A 104 -13.87 25.39 3.89
CA PHE A 104 -13.80 26.72 3.26
C PHE A 104 -14.51 26.75 1.91
#